data_AF-A0A9E5DVQ6-F1
#
_entry.id   AF-A0A9E5DVQ6-F1
#
_cell.length_a   1.000
_cell.length_b   1.000
_cell.length_c   1.000
_cell.angle_alpha   90.00
_cell.angle_beta   90.00
_cell.angle_gamma   90.00
#
_symmetry.space_group_name_H-M   'P 1'
#
loop_
_entity.id
_entity.type
_entity.pdbx_description
1 polymer ?
#
loop_
_entity_poly.entity_id
_entity_poly.type
_entity_poly.pdbx_seq_one_letter_code
_entity_poly.pdbx_strand_id
1 'polypeptide(L)'
;MPQANNLKDYGMPTVWAAPDIEVAHLVTPSPATRIGAKGAGEDGCIATSTVLMGAVEDALRPFGVKVMDTMLFPARVHALLQQAVRAAST
;
A
#
# COMPACT_ATOMS: atom_id res chain seq x y z
N MET A 1 -4.99 22.69 -8.91
CA MET A 1 -6.18 22.67 -8.01
C MET A 1 -6.15 21.38 -7.23
N PRO A 2 -6.40 21.34 -5.91
CA PRO A 2 -6.50 20.07 -5.19
C PRO A 2 -7.65 19.25 -5.80
N GLN A 3 -7.36 17.98 -6.14
CA GLN A 3 -8.31 17.11 -6.83
C GLN A 3 -9.45 16.61 -5.94
N ALA A 4 -9.30 16.69 -4.62
CA ALA A 4 -10.35 16.41 -3.62
C ALA A 4 -10.45 17.57 -2.63
N ASN A 5 -11.66 18.07 -2.39
CA ASN A 5 -11.93 19.17 -1.44
C ASN A 5 -12.99 18.82 -0.38
N ASN A 6 -13.43 17.57 -0.36
CA ASN A 6 -14.43 17.04 0.57
C ASN A 6 -14.25 15.51 0.72
N LEU A 7 -14.97 14.89 1.66
CA LEU A 7 -14.86 13.45 1.95
C LEU A 7 -15.54 12.52 0.93
N LYS A 8 -16.34 13.04 0.00
CA LYS A 8 -16.88 12.26 -1.12
C LYS A 8 -15.76 11.93 -2.12
N ASP A 9 -14.85 12.87 -2.34
CA ASP A 9 -13.77 12.74 -3.33
C ASP A 9 -12.44 12.31 -2.69
N TYR A 10 -12.25 12.56 -1.39
CA TYR A 10 -11.12 12.04 -0.61
C TYR A 10 -11.42 10.60 -0.22
N GLY A 11 -10.75 9.63 -0.84
CA GLY A 11 -10.95 8.18 -0.64
C GLY A 11 -10.60 7.69 0.76
N MET A 12 -11.34 8.15 1.77
CA MET A 12 -11.20 7.75 3.16
C MET A 12 -11.66 6.30 3.32
N PRO A 13 -10.82 5.39 3.83
CA PRO A 13 -11.24 4.02 4.05
C PRO A 13 -12.36 3.96 5.10
N THR A 14 -13.31 3.05 4.88
CA THR A 14 -14.36 2.71 5.86
C THR A 14 -14.07 1.34 6.45
N VAL A 15 -14.86 0.92 7.45
CA VAL A 15 -14.76 -0.42 8.05
C VAL A 15 -14.89 -1.55 7.02
N TRP A 16 -15.57 -1.32 5.90
CA TRP A 16 -15.74 -2.31 4.82
C TRP A 16 -14.54 -2.42 3.89
N ALA A 17 -13.67 -1.41 3.89
CA ALA A 17 -12.46 -1.38 3.06
C ALA A 17 -11.21 -1.82 3.86
N ALA A 18 -11.28 -1.78 5.19
CA ALA A 18 -10.21 -2.26 6.05
C ALA A 18 -10.22 -3.80 6.09
N PRO A 19 -9.10 -4.48 5.78
CA PRO A 19 -8.99 -5.92 5.99
C PRO A 19 -8.89 -6.23 7.49
N ASP A 20 -9.14 -7.48 7.85
CA ASP A 20 -8.75 -7.98 9.18
C ASP A 20 -7.22 -7.92 9.32
N ILE A 21 -6.74 -7.38 10.44
CA ILE A 21 -5.31 -7.14 10.68
C ILE A 21 -4.78 -8.19 11.68
N GLU A 22 -3.87 -9.03 11.21
CA GLU A 22 -3.10 -9.93 12.07
C GLU A 22 -1.86 -9.21 12.62
N VAL A 23 -1.59 -9.36 13.92
CA VAL A 23 -0.47 -8.68 14.60
C VAL A 23 0.38 -9.70 15.33
N ALA A 24 1.68 -9.73 15.01
CA ALA A 24 2.70 -10.50 15.70
C ALA A 24 3.74 -9.57 16.34
N HIS A 25 4.40 -10.04 17.40
CA HIS A 25 5.37 -9.25 18.15
C HIS A 25 6.72 -9.95 18.19
N LEU A 26 7.78 -9.19 17.91
CA LEU A 26 9.16 -9.56 18.18
C LEU A 26 9.74 -8.53 19.15
N VAL A 27 10.38 -9.00 20.22
CA VAL A 27 10.87 -8.12 21.29
C VAL A 27 12.39 -8.08 21.27
N THR A 28 12.93 -6.89 21.03
CA THR A 28 14.37 -6.60 21.18
C THR A 28 14.50 -5.29 21.96
N PRO A 29 14.79 -5.33 23.26
CA PRO A 29 14.83 -4.14 24.11
C PRO A 29 15.83 -3.08 23.61
N SER A 30 15.50 -1.81 23.79
CA SER A 30 16.42 -0.70 23.53
C SER A 30 17.41 -0.52 24.68
N PRO A 31 18.73 -0.52 24.45
CA PRO A 31 19.69 -0.17 25.50
C PRO A 31 19.66 1.32 25.87
N ALA A 32 19.02 2.16 25.05
CA ALA A 32 19.00 3.61 25.19
C ALA A 32 17.84 4.15 26.03
N THR A 33 16.88 3.30 26.44
CA THR A 33 15.72 3.73 27.25
C THR A 33 15.66 2.95 28.56
N ARG A 34 15.25 3.62 29.65
CA ARG A 34 15.23 3.03 31.00
C ARG A 34 14.44 1.73 31.10
N ILE A 35 13.39 1.60 30.28
CA ILE A 35 12.47 0.45 30.29
C ILE A 35 12.62 -0.44 29.06
N GLY A 36 13.62 -0.21 28.19
CA GLY A 36 13.81 -0.99 26.98
C GLY A 36 12.79 -0.73 25.85
N ALA A 37 11.87 0.22 26.02
CA ALA A 37 10.85 0.56 25.04
C ALA A 37 11.42 1.24 23.77
N LYS A 38 10.70 1.06 22.67
CA LYS A 38 10.89 1.71 21.37
C LYS A 38 9.56 2.31 20.90
N GLY A 39 9.61 3.39 20.12
CA GLY A 39 8.43 3.92 19.44
C GLY A 39 8.01 2.98 18.30
N ALA A 40 6.71 2.83 18.10
CA ALA A 40 6.13 1.98 17.03
C ALA A 40 4.86 2.59 16.40
N GLY A 41 4.52 3.84 16.73
CA GLY A 41 3.26 4.47 16.32
C GLY A 41 3.16 4.75 14.81
N GLU A 42 4.29 4.84 14.11
CA GLU A 42 4.37 5.16 12.68
C GLU A 42 4.68 3.94 11.82
N ASP A 43 5.13 2.84 12.41
CA ASP A 43 5.67 1.67 11.70
C ASP A 43 4.69 1.11 10.67
N GLY A 44 3.41 1.04 11.04
CA GLY A 44 2.33 0.64 10.13
C GLY A 44 2.21 1.59 8.94
N CYS A 45 2.17 2.90 9.19
CA CYS A 45 2.04 3.91 8.14
C CYS A 45 3.25 3.91 7.17
N ILE A 46 4.46 3.67 7.69
CA ILE A 46 5.70 3.66 6.90
C ILE A 46 5.68 2.51 5.90
N ALA A 47 5.37 1.29 6.34
CA ALA A 47 5.49 0.09 5.50
C ALA A 47 4.28 -0.13 4.57
N THR A 48 3.09 0.35 4.95
CA THR A 48 1.82 -0.03 4.28
C THR A 48 1.83 0.25 2.78
N SER A 49 2.26 1.44 2.35
CA SER A 49 2.21 1.81 0.93
C SER A 49 3.11 0.91 0.07
N THR A 50 4.34 0.66 0.53
CA THR A 50 5.30 -0.19 -0.18
C THR A 50 4.84 -1.65 -0.23
N VAL A 51 4.28 -2.17 0.86
CA VAL A 51 3.75 -3.55 0.91
C VAL A 51 2.58 -3.72 -0.05
N LEU A 52 1.63 -2.77 -0.08
CA LEU A 52 0.49 -2.82 -1.00
C LEU A 52 0.93 -2.72 -2.46
N MET A 53 1.88 -1.85 -2.78
CA MET A 53 2.45 -1.76 -4.14
C MET A 53 3.07 -3.09 -4.57
N GLY A 54 3.89 -3.69 -3.71
CA GLY A 54 4.51 -4.99 -3.97
C GLY A 54 3.50 -6.11 -4.16
N ALA A 55 2.44 -6.15 -3.33
CA ALA A 55 1.38 -7.14 -3.44
C ALA A 55 0.61 -7.03 -4.77
N VAL A 56 0.29 -5.81 -5.20
CA VAL A 56 -0.37 -5.58 -6.50
C VAL A 56 0.56 -5.89 -7.67
N GLU A 57 1.84 -5.52 -7.59
CA GLU A 57 2.82 -5.90 -8.62
C GLU A 57 2.96 -7.42 -8.74
N ASP A 58 3.05 -8.13 -7.62
CA ASP A 58 3.17 -9.59 -7.61
C ASP A 58 1.93 -10.26 -8.23
N ALA A 59 0.72 -9.80 -7.90
CA ALA A 59 -0.52 -10.28 -8.50
C ALA A 59 -0.58 -10.06 -10.03
N LEU A 60 0.07 -9.01 -10.54
CA LEU A 60 0.10 -8.65 -11.96
C LEU A 60 1.36 -9.13 -12.68
N ARG A 61 2.25 -9.83 -11.99
CA ARG A 61 3.51 -10.35 -12.55
C ARG A 61 3.35 -11.16 -13.83
N PRO A 62 2.30 -12.00 -14.02
CA PRO A 62 2.09 -12.73 -15.29
C PRO A 62 1.95 -11.83 -16.52
N PHE A 63 1.57 -10.56 -16.33
CA PHE A 63 1.42 -9.58 -17.40
C PHE A 63 2.65 -8.68 -17.54
N GLY A 64 3.68 -8.83 -16.71
CA GLY A 64 4.88 -7.99 -16.75
C GLY A 64 4.65 -6.54 -16.26
N VAL A 65 3.59 -6.30 -15.49
CA VAL A 65 3.30 -4.96 -14.94
C VAL A 65 4.34 -4.57 -13.87
N LYS A 66 4.69 -3.28 -13.85
CA LYS A 66 5.48 -2.65 -12.78
C LYS A 66 4.67 -1.55 -12.11
N VAL A 67 4.67 -1.54 -10.78
CA VAL A 67 3.86 -0.63 -9.96
C VAL A 67 4.76 0.42 -9.31
N MET A 68 4.64 1.67 -9.77
CA MET A 68 5.48 2.79 -9.31
C MET A 68 4.71 3.88 -8.57
N ASP A 69 3.38 3.74 -8.44
CA ASP A 69 2.52 4.70 -7.75
C ASP A 69 1.95 4.10 -6.46
N THR A 70 1.77 4.93 -5.44
CA THR A 70 1.16 4.54 -4.16
C THR A 70 -0.37 4.56 -4.20
N MET A 71 -0.96 5.36 -5.11
CA MET A 71 -2.42 5.52 -5.22
C MET A 71 -3.00 4.53 -6.24
N LEU A 72 -3.27 3.31 -5.77
CA LEU A 72 -3.71 2.17 -6.59
C LEU A 72 -5.24 2.06 -6.69
N PHE A 73 -5.89 3.11 -7.19
CA PHE A 73 -7.32 3.03 -7.51
C PHE A 73 -7.59 1.97 -8.60
N PRO A 74 -8.77 1.32 -8.61
CA PRO A 74 -9.09 0.29 -9.61
C PRO A 74 -8.86 0.72 -11.06
N ALA A 75 -9.18 1.98 -11.40
CA ALA A 75 -8.94 2.54 -12.72
C ALA A 75 -7.45 2.61 -13.10
N ARG A 76 -6.56 2.89 -12.13
CA ARG A 76 -5.10 2.89 -12.33
C ARG A 76 -4.59 1.48 -12.56
N VAL A 77 -5.01 0.53 -11.72
CA VAL A 77 -4.64 -0.88 -11.84
C VAL A 77 -5.09 -1.45 -13.19
N HIS A 78 -6.33 -1.16 -13.61
CA HIS A 78 -6.85 -1.55 -14.91
C HIS A 78 -6.05 -0.93 -16.07
N ALA A 79 -5.69 0.36 -15.98
CA ALA A 79 -4.89 1.02 -17.00
C ALA A 79 -3.49 0.40 -17.15
N LEU A 80 -2.83 0.06 -16.03
CA LEU A 80 -1.53 -0.63 -16.03
C LEU A 80 -1.62 -1.99 -16.74
N LEU A 81 -2.66 -2.76 -16.44
CA LEU A 81 -2.90 -4.05 -17.09
C LEU A 81 -3.13 -3.89 -18.61
N GLN A 82 -3.96 -2.94 -19.02
CA GLN A 82 -4.24 -2.66 -20.43
C GLN A 82 -2.97 -2.25 -21.20
N GLN A 83 -2.12 -1.43 -20.58
CA GLN A 83 -0.84 -1.02 -21.18
C GLN A 83 0.09 -2.22 -21.37
N ALA A 84 0.19 -3.09 -20.37
CA ALA A 84 1.02 -4.28 -20.43
C ALA A 84 0.56 -5.28 -21.51
N VAL A 85 -0.75 -5.55 -21.60
CA VAL A 85 -1.32 -6.43 -22.64
C VAL A 85 -1.08 -5.89 -24.05
N ARG A 86 -1.21 -4.57 -24.24
CA ARG A 86 -0.95 -3.93 -25.53
C ARG A 86 0.53 -4.03 -25.93
N ALA A 87 1.44 -3.79 -25.00
CA ALA A 87 2.88 -3.89 -25.25
C ALA A 87 3.32 -5.32 -25.60
N ALA A 88 2.63 -6.34 -25.11
CA ALA A 88 2.88 -7.75 -25.47
C ALA A 88 2.32 -8.14 -26.85
N SER A 89 1.44 -7.33 -27.44
CA SER A 89 0.79 -7.60 -28.73
C SER A 89 1.48 -6.92 -29.93
N THR A 90 2.57 -6.18 -29.68
CA THR A 90 3.40 -5.47 -30.67
C THR A 90 4.78 -6.10 -30.71
#